data_AF-A0A969GQ13-F1
#
_entry.id   AF-A0A969GQ13-F1
#
_cell.length_a   1.000
_cell.length_b   1.000
_cell.length_c   1.000
_cell.angle_alpha   90.00
_cell.angle_beta   90.00
_cell.angle_gamma   90.00
#
_symmetry.space_group_name_H-M   'P 1'
#
loop_
_entity.id
_entity.type
_entity.pdbx_description
1 polymer ?
#
loop_
_entity_poly.entity_id
_entity_poly.type
_entity_poly.pdbx_seq_one_letter_code
_entity_poly.pdbx_strand_id
1 'polypeptide(L)'
;MAPEFLEVLQMLCTISAIALDTALHYQKEKQTQQTSGVPFPSSASALSDQLVQILRSTRLTLVGTEHSLSPSIAFTIIQTAEILQQLGCTYCRLIYAPALVVLEAVLPFSPALATNLPSTFNSLGSIAACLGGKVETQIQDNQRAIQMVLEIPELPPDPSRPAIHIRCTTPILQLALTQLSRLAGLTLHQEPDADVPLLTDDPTQVNSTSKILWLQQGTQPPPKGVQAIVSLSTTADQLQQAVVAVRRGEQWGISAPVPAMLSDRELEILQLLTQGLRDRDIADQLVISESTVKFHMNNVLTKLKARTRYQAIHQAAVQGWL
;
A
#
# COMPACT_ATOMS: atom_id res chain seq x y z
N MET A 1 25.48 -9.11 18.43
CA MET A 1 24.34 -8.68 17.60
C MET A 1 24.85 -8.58 16.17
N ALA A 2 24.30 -9.38 15.27
CA ALA A 2 24.92 -9.72 13.99
C ALA A 2 24.81 -8.59 12.95
N PRO A 3 25.86 -8.37 12.12
CA PRO A 3 25.89 -7.35 11.05
C PRO A 3 24.80 -7.54 9.98
N GLU A 4 24.26 -8.75 9.85
CA GLU A 4 23.16 -9.09 8.93
C GLU A 4 21.84 -8.35 9.24
N PHE A 5 21.58 -8.01 10.52
CA PHE A 5 20.38 -7.25 10.90
C PHE A 5 20.47 -5.78 10.47
N LEU A 6 21.68 -5.20 10.46
CA LEU A 6 21.88 -3.83 10.03
C LEU A 6 21.73 -3.72 8.51
N GLU A 7 22.24 -4.69 7.74
CA GLU A 7 22.11 -4.74 6.28
C GLU A 7 20.66 -4.93 5.83
N VAL A 8 19.89 -5.80 6.51
CA VAL A 8 18.46 -6.00 6.22
C VAL A 8 17.63 -4.77 6.61
N LEU A 9 17.96 -4.09 7.71
CA LEU A 9 17.33 -2.82 8.08
C LEU A 9 17.70 -1.70 7.09
N GLN A 10 18.94 -1.65 6.62
CA GLN A 10 19.39 -0.68 5.62
C GLN A 10 18.73 -0.92 4.26
N MET A 11 18.56 -2.19 3.85
CA MET A 11 17.92 -2.62 2.61
C MET A 11 16.40 -2.39 2.64
N LEU A 12 15.72 -2.70 3.75
CA LEU A 12 14.31 -2.39 3.95
C LEU A 12 14.08 -0.88 4.07
N CYS A 13 14.92 -0.14 4.78
CA CYS A 13 14.84 1.32 4.86
C CYS A 13 15.14 1.97 3.50
N THR A 14 16.07 1.46 2.69
CA THR A 14 16.29 2.01 1.34
C THR A 14 15.16 1.67 0.39
N ILE A 15 14.60 0.46 0.39
CA ILE A 15 13.50 0.10 -0.53
C ILE A 15 12.18 0.78 -0.12
N SER A 16 11.90 0.86 1.18
CA SER A 16 10.74 1.60 1.70
C SER A 16 10.92 3.10 1.54
N ALA A 17 12.13 3.64 1.75
CA ALA A 17 12.40 5.05 1.50
C ALA A 17 12.41 5.35 0.01
N ILE A 18 12.87 4.48 -0.88
CA ILE A 18 12.81 4.70 -2.33
C ILE A 18 11.36 4.67 -2.80
N ALA A 19 10.55 3.71 -2.34
CA ALA A 19 9.12 3.64 -2.67
C ALA A 19 8.31 4.80 -2.08
N LEU A 20 8.64 5.22 -0.85
CA LEU A 20 7.99 6.36 -0.19
C LEU A 20 8.49 7.70 -0.75
N ASP A 21 9.76 7.83 -1.09
CA ASP A 21 10.36 9.03 -1.71
C ASP A 21 9.86 9.17 -3.15
N THR A 22 9.76 8.10 -3.94
CA THR A 22 9.08 8.14 -5.25
C THR A 22 7.58 8.46 -5.11
N ALA A 23 6.89 7.91 -4.11
CA ALA A 23 5.49 8.24 -3.82
C ALA A 23 5.31 9.72 -3.40
N LEU A 24 6.20 10.25 -2.56
CA LEU A 24 6.18 11.62 -2.08
C LEU A 24 6.63 12.61 -3.17
N HIS A 25 7.61 12.25 -3.99
CA HIS A 25 8.03 13.03 -5.15
C HIS A 25 6.92 13.08 -6.20
N TYR A 26 6.24 11.95 -6.46
CA TYR A 26 5.05 11.89 -7.31
C TYR A 26 3.89 12.75 -6.76
N GLN A 27 3.60 12.68 -5.46
CA GLN A 27 2.58 13.54 -4.84
C GLN A 27 2.94 15.03 -4.92
N LYS A 28 4.22 15.39 -4.74
CA LYS A 28 4.70 16.79 -4.85
C LYS A 28 4.63 17.29 -6.30
N GLU A 29 5.01 16.48 -7.29
CA GLU A 29 4.88 16.83 -8.71
C GLU A 29 3.41 17.00 -9.11
N LYS A 30 2.52 16.12 -8.62
CA LYS A 30 1.07 16.21 -8.88
C LYS A 30 0.39 17.37 -8.15
N GLN A 31 0.91 17.80 -6.99
CA GLN A 31 0.48 19.04 -6.32
C GLN A 31 0.96 20.31 -7.05
N THR A 32 2.08 20.23 -7.76
CA THR A 32 2.60 21.36 -8.57
C THR A 32 1.90 21.44 -9.93
N GLN A 33 1.33 20.34 -10.42
CA GLN A 33 0.49 20.26 -11.63
C GLN A 33 -0.99 20.03 -11.28
N GLN A 34 -1.59 20.97 -10.55
CA GLN A 34 -3.06 21.06 -10.45
C GLN A 34 -3.66 21.56 -11.78
N THR A 35 -3.96 20.64 -12.69
CA THR A 35 -5.15 20.72 -13.58
C THR A 35 -5.32 19.40 -14.32
N SER A 36 -6.15 18.51 -13.77
CA SER A 36 -6.98 17.47 -14.42
C SER A 36 -7.00 16.21 -13.55
N GLY A 37 -7.91 16.18 -12.58
CA GLY A 37 -8.29 14.96 -11.89
C GLY A 37 -9.00 14.05 -12.88
N VAL A 38 -8.30 13.03 -13.38
CA VAL A 38 -8.97 11.85 -13.91
C VAL A 38 -9.16 10.91 -12.71
N PRO A 39 -10.41 10.56 -12.35
CA PRO A 39 -10.67 9.52 -11.36
C PRO A 39 -10.02 8.21 -11.84
N PHE A 40 -9.74 7.29 -10.92
CA PHE A 40 -9.37 5.92 -11.25
C PHE A 40 -10.21 5.43 -12.44
N PRO A 41 -9.61 4.92 -13.53
CA PRO A 41 -10.42 4.40 -14.60
C PRO A 41 -11.24 3.25 -14.02
N SER A 42 -12.55 3.36 -14.17
CA SER A 42 -13.50 2.31 -13.85
C SER A 42 -12.97 0.99 -14.40
N SER A 43 -13.07 -0.09 -13.64
CA SER A 43 -12.66 -1.46 -14.00
C SER A 43 -13.38 -2.05 -15.24
N ALA A 44 -13.98 -1.21 -16.08
CA ALA A 44 -14.81 -1.58 -17.22
C ALA A 44 -14.16 -1.29 -18.58
N SER A 45 -13.10 -0.46 -18.67
CA SER A 45 -12.44 -0.19 -19.96
C SER A 45 -11.15 -0.98 -20.13
N ALA A 46 -10.89 -1.40 -21.37
CA ALA A 46 -9.67 -2.09 -21.74
C ALA A 46 -8.44 -1.19 -21.49
N LEU A 47 -7.28 -1.78 -21.22
CA LEU A 47 -6.05 -1.02 -20.98
C LEU A 47 -5.67 -0.23 -22.25
N SER A 48 -5.88 -0.82 -23.41
CA SER A 48 -5.70 -0.16 -24.71
C SER A 48 -6.52 1.13 -24.84
N ASP A 49 -7.79 1.12 -24.42
CA ASP A 49 -8.65 2.31 -24.44
C ASP A 49 -8.11 3.43 -23.55
N GLN A 50 -7.62 3.08 -22.35
CA GLN A 50 -7.02 4.04 -21.42
C GLN A 50 -5.74 4.64 -22.02
N LEU A 51 -4.90 3.80 -22.64
CA LEU A 51 -3.69 4.26 -23.31
C LEU A 51 -3.98 5.19 -24.48
N VAL A 52 -5.02 4.92 -25.28
CA VAL A 52 -5.44 5.81 -26.37
C VAL A 52 -5.85 7.19 -25.84
N GLN A 53 -6.51 7.24 -24.68
CA GLN A 53 -6.92 8.51 -24.07
C GLN A 53 -5.75 9.35 -23.55
N ILE A 54 -4.68 8.69 -23.09
CA ILE A 54 -3.44 9.33 -22.64
C ILE A 54 -2.62 9.73 -23.87
N LEU A 55 -2.30 8.79 -24.74
CA LEU A 55 -1.43 8.94 -25.90
C LEU A 55 -2.14 9.57 -27.12
N ARG A 56 -2.89 10.66 -26.92
CA ARG A 56 -3.78 11.27 -27.94
C ARG A 56 -3.09 11.63 -29.26
N SER A 57 -1.80 11.94 -29.21
CA SER A 57 -0.99 12.37 -30.36
C SER A 57 -0.06 11.29 -30.89
N THR A 58 -0.09 10.08 -30.32
CA THR A 58 0.85 9.00 -30.61
C THR A 58 0.13 7.85 -31.29
N ARG A 59 0.78 7.21 -32.26
CA ARG A 59 0.24 5.97 -32.85
C ARG A 59 0.48 4.81 -31.89
N LEU A 60 -0.59 4.28 -31.30
CA LEU A 60 -0.57 3.06 -30.49
C LEU A 60 -0.84 1.84 -31.38
N THR A 61 0.02 0.83 -31.30
CA THR A 61 -0.19 -0.49 -31.93
C THR A 61 -0.34 -1.55 -30.85
N LEU A 62 -1.33 -2.43 -30.98
CA LEU A 62 -1.51 -3.57 -30.10
C LEU A 62 -1.08 -4.85 -30.82
N VAL A 63 -0.26 -5.67 -30.16
CA VAL A 63 0.21 -6.96 -30.67
C VAL A 63 -0.19 -8.05 -29.69
N GLY A 64 -0.85 -9.09 -30.20
CA GLY A 64 -1.38 -10.19 -29.39
C GLY A 64 -2.85 -9.98 -29.00
N THR A 65 -3.33 -10.80 -28.07
CA THR A 65 -4.69 -10.74 -27.55
C THR A 65 -4.70 -10.01 -26.22
N GLU A 66 -5.42 -8.89 -26.18
CA GLU A 66 -5.60 -8.13 -24.95
C GLU A 66 -6.36 -8.97 -23.92
N HIS A 67 -5.85 -8.97 -22.69
CA HIS A 67 -6.45 -9.61 -21.54
C HIS A 67 -6.25 -8.73 -20.30
N SER A 68 -6.94 -9.05 -19.21
CA SER A 68 -6.85 -8.28 -17.98
C SER A 68 -5.49 -8.50 -17.31
N LEU A 69 -4.75 -7.41 -17.12
CA LEU A 69 -3.47 -7.42 -16.42
C LEU A 69 -3.68 -7.12 -14.94
N SER A 70 -2.72 -7.55 -14.11
CA SER A 70 -2.77 -7.24 -12.68
C SER A 70 -2.77 -5.71 -12.47
N PRO A 71 -3.47 -5.20 -11.42
CA PRO A 71 -3.56 -3.76 -11.19
C PRO A 71 -2.21 -3.04 -11.13
N SER A 72 -1.16 -3.71 -10.63
CA SER A 72 0.18 -3.13 -10.57
C SER A 72 0.87 -3.04 -11.93
N ILE A 73 0.69 -4.04 -12.80
CA ILE A 73 1.21 -4.02 -14.17
C ILE A 73 0.49 -2.92 -14.97
N ALA A 74 -0.84 -2.90 -14.91
CA ALA A 74 -1.65 -1.88 -15.57
C ALA A 74 -1.27 -0.46 -15.11
N PHE A 75 -1.14 -0.24 -13.81
CA PHE A 75 -0.67 1.04 -13.26
C PHE A 75 0.70 1.45 -13.80
N THR A 76 1.66 0.52 -13.84
CA THR A 76 3.01 0.79 -14.35
C THR A 76 3.00 1.20 -15.82
N ILE A 77 2.18 0.51 -16.64
CA ILE A 77 2.01 0.83 -18.06
C ILE A 77 1.36 2.20 -18.24
N ILE A 78 0.34 2.52 -17.46
CA ILE A 78 -0.34 3.83 -17.48
C ILE A 78 0.64 4.96 -17.12
N GLN A 79 1.40 4.81 -16.03
CA GLN A 79 2.42 5.80 -15.63
C GLN A 79 3.50 5.96 -16.70
N THR A 80 3.91 4.86 -17.34
CA THR A 80 4.86 4.91 -18.44
C THR A 80 4.29 5.69 -19.63
N ALA A 81 3.02 5.47 -19.97
CA ALA A 81 2.35 6.19 -21.05
C ALA A 81 2.20 7.69 -20.77
N GLU A 82 1.92 8.09 -19.53
CA GLU A 82 1.89 9.50 -19.12
C GLU A 82 3.25 10.18 -19.34
N ILE A 83 4.34 9.53 -18.92
CA ILE A 83 5.71 10.02 -19.13
C ILE A 83 6.02 10.10 -20.62
N LEU A 84 5.66 9.07 -21.40
CA LEU A 84 5.86 9.06 -22.85
C LEU A 84 5.09 10.18 -23.56
N GLN A 85 3.88 10.50 -23.11
CA GLN A 85 3.11 11.62 -23.64
C GLN A 85 3.84 12.95 -23.41
N GLN A 86 4.34 13.18 -22.20
CA GLN A 86 5.10 14.40 -21.86
C GLN A 86 6.39 14.54 -22.67
N LEU A 87 7.03 13.41 -23.01
CA LEU A 87 8.24 13.36 -23.83
C LEU A 87 7.97 13.41 -25.34
N GLY A 88 6.72 13.55 -25.77
CA GLY A 88 6.36 13.67 -27.18
C GLY A 88 6.53 12.38 -27.98
N CYS A 89 6.17 11.24 -27.38
CA CYS A 89 6.26 9.94 -28.02
C CYS A 89 5.58 9.90 -29.40
N THR A 90 6.31 9.39 -30.39
CA THR A 90 5.87 9.34 -31.80
C THR A 90 5.18 8.03 -32.13
N TYR A 91 5.67 6.94 -31.57
CA TYR A 91 5.14 5.59 -31.77
C TYR A 91 5.19 4.80 -30.47
N CYS A 92 4.12 4.08 -30.17
CA CYS A 92 4.03 3.21 -29.02
C CYS A 92 3.43 1.86 -29.44
N ARG A 93 3.97 0.77 -28.93
CA ARG A 93 3.52 -0.59 -29.20
C ARG A 93 3.39 -1.36 -27.90
N LEU A 94 2.19 -1.85 -27.62
CA LEU A 94 1.91 -2.73 -26.49
C LEU A 94 1.80 -4.17 -26.99
N ILE A 95 2.59 -5.06 -26.41
CA ILE A 95 2.69 -6.47 -26.78
C ILE A 95 2.24 -7.33 -25.60
N TYR A 96 1.23 -8.16 -25.83
CA TYR A 96 0.76 -9.19 -24.89
C TYR A 96 1.35 -10.54 -25.30
N ALA A 97 2.42 -10.98 -24.64
CA ALA A 97 2.98 -12.31 -24.81
C ALA A 97 2.55 -13.23 -23.64
N PRO A 98 2.63 -14.57 -23.78
CA PRO A 98 2.05 -15.51 -22.81
C PRO A 98 2.56 -15.41 -21.36
N ALA A 99 3.75 -14.84 -21.13
CA ALA A 99 4.35 -14.69 -19.80
C ALA A 99 5.05 -13.34 -19.63
N LEU A 100 4.78 -12.39 -20.53
CA LEU A 100 5.51 -11.13 -20.60
C LEU A 100 4.63 -10.08 -21.27
N VAL A 101 4.56 -8.91 -20.66
CA VAL A 101 3.97 -7.73 -21.28
C VAL A 101 5.08 -6.75 -21.61
N VAL A 102 5.10 -6.27 -22.85
CA VAL A 102 6.14 -5.35 -23.33
C VAL A 102 5.49 -4.08 -23.87
N LEU A 103 5.96 -2.93 -23.39
CA LEU A 103 5.63 -1.62 -23.92
C LEU A 103 6.87 -1.03 -24.59
N GLU A 104 6.85 -0.97 -25.91
CA GLU A 104 7.89 -0.33 -26.70
C GLU A 104 7.46 1.07 -27.12
N ALA A 105 8.36 2.04 -27.00
CA ALA A 105 8.11 3.41 -27.40
C ALA A 105 9.29 4.01 -28.16
N VAL A 106 8.96 4.88 -29.12
CA VAL A 106 9.93 5.65 -29.89
C VAL A 106 9.72 7.14 -29.60
N LEU A 107 10.73 7.74 -29.02
CA LEU A 107 10.80 9.14 -28.65
C LEU A 107 11.64 9.90 -29.68
N PRO A 108 11.30 11.17 -29.96
CA PRO A 108 12.17 12.02 -30.76
C PRO A 108 13.50 12.22 -30.04
N PHE A 109 14.60 12.22 -30.78
CA PHE A 109 15.88 12.54 -30.18
C PHE A 109 15.92 14.02 -29.76
N SER A 110 16.31 14.25 -28.51
CA SER A 110 16.65 15.58 -27.99
C SER A 110 17.94 15.46 -27.19
N PRO A 111 18.95 16.32 -27.40
CA PRO A 111 20.20 16.26 -26.66
C PRO A 111 20.01 16.45 -25.15
N ALA A 112 18.99 17.23 -24.75
CA ALA A 112 18.63 17.40 -23.33
C ALA A 112 18.07 16.10 -22.71
N LEU A 113 17.25 15.37 -23.48
CA LEU A 113 16.73 14.07 -23.07
C LEU A 113 17.86 13.02 -23.05
N ALA A 114 18.68 12.96 -24.10
CA ALA A 114 19.79 12.02 -24.23
C ALA A 114 20.79 12.11 -23.06
N THR A 115 21.08 13.33 -22.59
CA THR A 115 21.99 13.55 -21.45
C THR A 115 21.40 13.07 -20.12
N ASN A 116 20.07 13.08 -19.99
CA ASN A 116 19.34 12.71 -18.77
C ASN A 116 18.56 11.40 -18.88
N LEU A 117 18.77 10.61 -19.94
CA LEU A 117 17.99 9.40 -20.20
C LEU A 117 17.90 8.45 -18.98
N PRO A 118 19.01 8.14 -18.30
CA PRO A 118 18.96 7.25 -17.14
C PRO A 118 18.11 7.83 -16.00
N SER A 119 18.19 9.14 -15.74
CA SER A 119 17.47 9.77 -14.63
C SER A 119 15.98 9.97 -14.94
N THR A 120 15.63 10.28 -16.20
CA THR A 120 14.23 10.41 -16.64
C THR A 120 13.43 9.13 -16.42
N PHE A 121 14.05 7.97 -16.65
CA PHE A 121 13.40 6.66 -16.50
C PHE A 121 13.73 5.95 -15.18
N ASN A 122 14.50 6.55 -14.27
CA ASN A 122 14.94 5.87 -13.03
C ASN A 122 13.76 5.47 -12.13
N SER A 123 12.78 6.37 -11.97
CA SER A 123 11.56 6.10 -11.21
C SER A 123 10.75 4.96 -11.84
N LEU A 124 10.62 4.95 -13.16
CA LEU A 124 9.97 3.86 -13.89
C LEU A 124 10.74 2.54 -13.78
N GLY A 125 12.07 2.59 -13.87
CA GLY A 125 12.93 1.43 -13.68
C GLY A 125 12.77 0.83 -12.29
N SER A 126 12.65 1.66 -11.26
CA SER A 126 12.40 1.20 -9.88
C SER A 126 11.02 0.55 -9.72
N ILE A 127 9.98 1.11 -10.34
CA ILE A 127 8.61 0.55 -10.34
C ILE A 127 8.56 -0.76 -11.16
N ALA A 128 9.26 -0.83 -12.29
CA ALA A 128 9.34 -2.03 -13.11
C ALA A 128 10.13 -3.13 -12.40
N ALA A 129 11.27 -2.79 -11.78
CA ALA A 129 12.12 -3.72 -11.04
C ALA A 129 11.38 -4.36 -9.87
N CYS A 130 10.54 -3.59 -9.18
CA CYS A 130 9.55 -4.13 -8.26
C CYS A 130 8.78 -5.28 -8.94
N LEU A 131 8.15 -5.05 -10.09
CA LEU A 131 7.43 -6.10 -10.80
C LEU A 131 8.33 -7.16 -11.49
N GLY A 132 9.62 -7.24 -11.14
CA GLY A 132 10.58 -8.15 -11.77
C GLY A 132 10.80 -7.82 -13.25
N GLY A 133 10.34 -6.65 -13.67
CA GLY A 133 10.51 -6.10 -15.00
C GLY A 133 11.74 -5.21 -15.08
N LYS A 134 11.97 -4.67 -16.26
CA LYS A 134 13.08 -3.77 -16.56
C LYS A 134 12.66 -2.71 -17.58
N VAL A 135 13.35 -1.58 -17.53
CA VAL A 135 13.23 -0.52 -18.53
C VAL A 135 14.58 -0.36 -19.18
N GLU A 136 14.64 -0.54 -20.49
CA GLU A 136 15.83 -0.33 -21.29
C GLU A 136 15.63 0.85 -22.22
N THR A 137 16.64 1.71 -22.35
CA THR A 137 16.63 2.85 -23.27
C THR A 137 17.86 2.82 -24.15
N GLN A 138 17.67 2.91 -25.46
CA GLN A 138 18.76 2.91 -26.44
C GLN A 138 18.60 4.07 -27.43
N ILE A 139 19.70 4.74 -27.74
CA ILE A 139 19.75 5.74 -28.81
C ILE A 139 20.01 4.99 -30.11
N GLN A 140 19.13 5.15 -31.10
CA GLN A 140 19.28 4.44 -32.39
C GLN A 140 20.47 4.99 -33.20
N ASP A 141 21.04 4.15 -34.08
CA ASP A 141 22.33 4.33 -34.79
C ASP A 141 22.55 5.68 -35.51
N ASN A 142 21.49 6.47 -35.76
CA ASN A 142 21.56 7.79 -36.38
C ASN A 142 21.26 8.97 -35.44
N GLN A 143 21.13 8.77 -34.12
CA GLN A 143 20.71 9.79 -33.14
C GLN A 143 19.42 10.53 -33.54
N ARG A 144 18.52 9.86 -34.26
CA ARG A 144 17.25 10.45 -34.72
C ARG A 144 16.08 10.12 -33.80
N ALA A 145 16.22 9.05 -33.03
CA ALA A 145 15.20 8.60 -32.11
C ALA A 145 15.84 7.88 -30.91
N ILE A 146 15.09 7.85 -29.83
CA ILE A 146 15.38 7.08 -28.63
C ILE A 146 14.32 5.99 -28.54
N GLN A 147 14.76 4.74 -28.41
CA GLN A 147 13.89 3.61 -28.18
C GLN A 147 13.86 3.32 -26.67
N MET A 148 12.65 3.17 -26.12
CA MET A 148 12.42 2.72 -24.77
C MET A 148 11.64 1.40 -24.82
N VAL A 149 12.06 0.44 -24.02
CA VAL A 149 11.42 -0.86 -23.89
C VAL A 149 11.18 -1.13 -22.40
N LEU A 150 9.92 -1.18 -22.01
CA LEU A 150 9.49 -1.66 -20.70
C LEU A 150 9.04 -3.11 -20.83
N GLU A 151 9.68 -4.01 -20.10
CA GLU A 151 9.34 -5.43 -20.03
C GLU A 151 8.87 -5.76 -18.61
N ILE A 152 7.68 -6.34 -18.46
CA ILE A 152 7.17 -6.79 -17.16
C ILE A 152 6.71 -8.24 -17.28
N PRO A 153 7.29 -9.18 -16.50
CA PRO A 153 6.92 -10.57 -16.57
C PRO A 153 5.56 -10.81 -15.92
N GLU A 154 4.75 -11.62 -16.58
CA GLU A 154 3.46 -12.10 -16.07
C GLU A 154 3.61 -13.57 -15.72
N LEU A 155 4.06 -13.83 -14.49
CA LEU A 155 4.22 -15.20 -14.04
C LEU A 155 2.84 -15.82 -13.76
N PRO A 156 2.55 -17.01 -14.30
CA PRO A 156 1.35 -17.74 -13.93
C PRO A 156 1.39 -18.08 -12.44
N PRO A 157 0.22 -18.24 -11.81
CA PRO A 157 0.16 -18.59 -10.40
C PRO A 157 0.81 -19.94 -10.13
N ASP A 158 1.79 -19.98 -9.22
CA ASP A 158 2.42 -21.22 -8.77
C ASP A 158 1.49 -21.88 -7.72
N PRO A 159 0.92 -23.07 -8.01
CA PRO A 159 -0.03 -23.74 -7.11
C PRO A 159 0.63 -24.30 -5.85
N SER A 160 1.97 -24.43 -5.81
CA SER A 160 2.71 -24.90 -4.64
C SER A 160 2.87 -23.82 -3.57
N ARG A 161 2.73 -22.56 -3.95
CA ARG A 161 2.89 -21.40 -3.07
C ARG A 161 1.54 -20.91 -2.54
N PRO A 162 1.50 -20.35 -1.32
CA PRO A 162 0.29 -19.74 -0.81
C PRO A 162 -0.14 -18.55 -1.68
N ALA A 163 -1.41 -18.57 -2.10
CA ALA A 163 -2.00 -17.52 -2.90
C ALA A 163 -2.54 -16.37 -2.03
N ILE A 164 -2.51 -15.15 -2.56
CA ILE A 164 -3.12 -13.95 -1.98
C ILE A 164 -3.74 -13.11 -3.10
N HIS A 165 -4.88 -12.49 -2.83
CA HIS A 165 -5.47 -11.44 -3.66
C HIS A 165 -5.22 -10.08 -2.99
N ILE A 166 -4.83 -9.06 -3.75
CA ILE A 166 -4.53 -7.72 -3.19
C ILE A 166 -5.40 -6.69 -3.90
N ARG A 167 -6.14 -5.90 -3.13
CA ARG A 167 -6.93 -4.76 -3.60
C ARG A 167 -6.81 -3.60 -2.64
N CYS A 168 -6.01 -2.62 -2.99
CA CYS A 168 -5.87 -1.39 -2.23
C CYS A 168 -6.54 -0.21 -2.95
N THR A 169 -7.02 0.75 -2.17
CA THR A 169 -7.62 2.00 -2.66
C THR A 169 -6.61 2.87 -3.39
N THR A 170 -5.33 2.81 -2.99
CA THR A 170 -4.24 3.61 -3.60
C THR A 170 -3.29 2.73 -4.43
N PRO A 171 -2.91 3.15 -5.66
CA PRO A 171 -2.02 2.36 -6.51
C PRO A 171 -0.63 2.09 -5.93
N ILE A 172 -0.11 3.03 -5.15
CA ILE A 172 1.20 2.93 -4.52
C ILE A 172 1.20 1.82 -3.46
N LEU A 173 0.15 1.74 -2.64
CA LEU A 173 0.00 0.66 -1.67
C LEU A 173 -0.21 -0.69 -2.36
N GLN A 174 -1.03 -0.72 -3.42
CA GLN A 174 -1.20 -1.91 -4.26
C GLN A 174 0.16 -2.41 -4.77
N LEU A 175 0.99 -1.52 -5.32
CA LEU A 175 2.33 -1.86 -5.81
C LEU A 175 3.24 -2.36 -4.69
N ALA A 176 3.33 -1.63 -3.56
CA ALA A 176 4.19 -1.99 -2.44
C ALA A 176 3.82 -3.36 -1.83
N LEU A 177 2.54 -3.65 -1.68
CA LEU A 177 2.07 -4.92 -1.14
C LEU A 177 2.22 -6.08 -2.13
N THR A 178 2.08 -5.79 -3.42
CA THR A 178 2.41 -6.74 -4.50
C THR A 178 3.88 -7.14 -4.42
N GLN A 179 4.78 -6.18 -4.14
CA GLN A 179 6.20 -6.46 -3.91
C GLN A 179 6.46 -7.30 -2.69
N LEU A 180 5.93 -6.87 -1.56
CA LEU A 180 6.10 -7.58 -0.31
C LEU A 180 5.61 -9.02 -0.43
N SER A 181 4.51 -9.24 -1.14
CA SER A 181 3.95 -10.57 -1.39
C SER A 181 4.86 -11.45 -2.24
N ARG A 182 5.51 -10.89 -3.27
CA ARG A 182 6.49 -11.64 -4.08
C ARG A 182 7.73 -12.00 -3.29
N LEU A 183 8.25 -11.07 -2.49
CA LEU A 183 9.38 -11.33 -1.58
C LEU A 183 9.04 -12.38 -0.52
N ALA A 184 7.78 -12.39 -0.05
CA ALA A 184 7.24 -13.40 0.87
C ALA A 184 7.00 -14.77 0.21
N GLY A 185 7.33 -14.92 -1.09
CA GLY A 185 7.10 -16.16 -1.82
C GLY A 185 5.62 -16.49 -2.03
N LEU A 186 4.75 -15.48 -2.02
CA LEU A 186 3.32 -15.65 -2.29
C LEU A 186 3.03 -15.61 -3.79
N THR A 187 1.96 -16.30 -4.17
CA THR A 187 1.39 -16.24 -5.52
C THR A 187 0.25 -15.22 -5.55
N LEU A 188 0.22 -14.36 -6.58
CA LEU A 188 -0.83 -13.35 -6.74
C LEU A 188 -1.99 -13.92 -7.56
N HIS A 189 -3.19 -13.92 -6.99
CA HIS A 189 -4.43 -14.19 -7.73
C HIS A 189 -5.05 -12.87 -8.17
N GLN A 190 -5.54 -12.82 -9.42
CA GLN A 190 -6.19 -11.62 -9.97
C GLN A 190 -7.70 -11.60 -9.73
N GLU A 191 -8.31 -12.77 -9.68
CA GLU A 191 -9.75 -12.94 -9.48
C GLU A 191 -10.07 -13.27 -8.02
N PRO A 192 -11.22 -12.77 -7.51
CA PRO A 192 -11.67 -13.10 -6.18
C PRO A 192 -12.04 -14.59 -6.10
N ASP A 193 -11.38 -15.31 -5.21
CA ASP A 193 -11.66 -16.71 -4.87
C ASP A 193 -11.93 -16.80 -3.37
N ALA A 194 -12.95 -17.57 -2.98
CA ALA A 194 -13.37 -17.71 -1.59
C ALA A 194 -12.29 -18.35 -0.70
N ASP A 195 -11.42 -19.22 -1.26
CA ASP A 195 -10.34 -19.84 -0.47
C ASP A 195 -9.07 -18.98 -0.38
N VAL A 196 -8.95 -17.97 -1.25
CA VAL A 196 -7.78 -17.09 -1.34
C VAL A 196 -8.00 -15.85 -0.47
N PRO A 197 -7.10 -15.57 0.49
CA PRO A 197 -7.26 -14.39 1.32
C PRO A 197 -7.10 -13.09 0.51
N LEU A 198 -7.99 -12.13 0.77
CA LEU A 198 -7.95 -10.78 0.23
C LEU A 198 -7.24 -9.84 1.22
N LEU A 199 -6.20 -9.16 0.75
CA LEU A 199 -5.55 -8.05 1.45
C LEU A 199 -6.09 -6.72 0.92
N THR A 200 -6.68 -5.91 1.81
CA THR A 200 -7.33 -4.65 1.43
C THR A 200 -7.30 -3.59 2.55
N ASP A 201 -7.38 -2.33 2.14
CA ASP A 201 -7.67 -1.15 2.99
C ASP A 201 -9.05 -0.54 2.68
N ASP A 202 -9.85 -1.18 1.81
CA ASP A 202 -11.18 -0.71 1.42
C ASP A 202 -12.25 -1.40 2.27
N PRO A 203 -12.98 -0.66 3.13
CA PRO A 203 -14.03 -1.25 3.96
C PRO A 203 -15.21 -1.80 3.16
N THR A 204 -15.40 -1.37 1.91
CA THR A 204 -16.50 -1.86 1.05
C THR A 204 -16.28 -3.28 0.53
N GLN A 205 -15.02 -3.74 0.55
CA GLN A 205 -14.65 -5.11 0.14
C GLN A 205 -14.80 -6.12 1.29
N VAL A 206 -15.10 -5.65 2.52
CA VAL A 206 -15.21 -6.49 3.70
C VAL A 206 -16.55 -7.21 3.72
N ASN A 207 -16.55 -8.44 3.22
CA ASN A 207 -17.72 -9.31 3.20
C ASN A 207 -17.56 -10.47 4.20
N SER A 208 -18.65 -10.86 4.88
CA SER A 208 -18.64 -11.88 5.94
C SER A 208 -18.16 -13.27 5.52
N THR A 209 -18.08 -13.55 4.22
CA THR A 209 -17.75 -14.88 3.66
C THR A 209 -16.27 -14.98 3.24
N SER A 210 -15.55 -13.86 3.18
CA SER A 210 -14.19 -13.82 2.64
C SER A 210 -13.14 -13.88 3.76
N LYS A 211 -12.03 -14.56 3.46
CA LYS A 211 -10.80 -14.49 4.25
C LYS A 211 -10.14 -13.13 4.00
N ILE A 212 -10.10 -12.24 4.99
CA ILE A 212 -9.69 -10.84 4.84
C ILE A 212 -8.49 -10.52 5.74
N LEU A 213 -7.46 -9.96 5.11
CA LEU A 213 -6.32 -9.30 5.74
C LEU A 213 -6.52 -7.80 5.60
N TRP A 214 -6.74 -7.11 6.72
CA TRP A 214 -6.90 -5.67 6.75
C TRP A 214 -5.55 -4.97 6.83
N LEU A 215 -5.30 -4.04 5.91
CA LEU A 215 -4.17 -3.12 6.03
C LEU A 215 -4.54 -1.97 6.98
N GLN A 216 -3.96 -1.99 8.17
CA GLN A 216 -4.16 -0.95 9.18
C GLN A 216 -3.48 0.36 8.73
N GLN A 217 -4.29 1.39 8.50
CA GLN A 217 -3.83 2.75 8.25
C GLN A 217 -4.29 3.67 9.39
N GLY A 218 -3.34 4.28 10.09
CA GLY A 218 -3.63 5.17 11.20
C GLY A 218 -4.30 4.48 12.40
N THR A 219 -5.10 5.24 13.16
CA THR A 219 -5.68 4.83 14.46
C THR A 219 -7.12 4.30 14.37
N GLN A 220 -7.72 4.27 13.17
CA GLN A 220 -9.09 3.80 13.02
C GLN A 220 -9.19 2.30 13.31
N PRO A 221 -10.20 1.84 14.06
CA PRO A 221 -10.35 0.42 14.34
C PRO A 221 -10.67 -0.37 13.06
N PRO A 222 -10.15 -1.59 12.90
CA PRO A 222 -10.42 -2.42 11.74
C PRO A 222 -11.92 -2.79 11.65
N PRO A 223 -12.46 -2.98 10.43
CA PRO A 223 -13.83 -3.44 10.23
C PRO A 223 -14.11 -4.79 10.92
N LYS A 224 -15.38 -5.02 11.29
CA LYS A 224 -15.81 -6.33 11.82
C LYS A 224 -15.74 -7.38 10.70
N GLY A 225 -15.28 -8.58 11.02
CA GLY A 225 -15.18 -9.70 10.07
C GLY A 225 -13.79 -9.93 9.48
N VAL A 226 -12.82 -9.10 9.84
CA VAL A 226 -11.40 -9.28 9.47
C VAL A 226 -10.77 -10.43 10.26
N GLN A 227 -9.94 -11.25 9.60
CA GLN A 227 -9.21 -12.37 10.21
C GLN A 227 -7.74 -12.06 10.47
N ALA A 228 -7.16 -11.07 9.78
CA ALA A 228 -5.85 -10.57 10.16
C ALA A 228 -5.66 -9.07 9.99
N ILE A 229 -4.80 -8.48 10.82
CA ILE A 229 -4.42 -7.07 10.73
C ILE A 229 -2.95 -7.00 10.36
N VAL A 230 -2.64 -6.33 9.26
CA VAL A 230 -1.31 -6.12 8.71
C VAL A 230 -1.00 -4.62 8.76
N SER A 231 0.19 -4.24 9.22
CA SER A 231 0.65 -2.84 9.20
C SER A 231 1.63 -2.59 8.05
N LEU A 232 1.90 -1.33 7.73
CA LEU A 232 2.94 -0.94 6.76
C LEU A 232 4.37 -1.32 7.21
N SER A 233 4.56 -1.66 8.50
CA SER A 233 5.83 -2.16 9.04
C SER A 233 5.97 -3.69 8.96
N THR A 234 5.02 -4.38 8.34
CA THR A 234 5.02 -5.84 8.23
C THR A 234 6.13 -6.31 7.29
N THR A 235 6.89 -7.30 7.73
CA THR A 235 7.96 -7.94 6.91
C THR A 235 7.38 -9.01 5.98
N ALA A 236 8.16 -9.43 4.98
CA ALA A 236 7.77 -10.48 4.04
C ALA A 236 7.38 -11.79 4.77
N ASP A 237 8.19 -12.24 5.72
CA ASP A 237 7.91 -13.46 6.50
C ASP A 237 6.63 -13.34 7.33
N GLN A 238 6.41 -12.18 7.95
CA GLN A 238 5.19 -11.93 8.73
C GLN A 238 3.95 -11.92 7.83
N LEU A 239 4.04 -11.32 6.64
CA LEU A 239 2.95 -11.36 5.66
C LEU A 239 2.65 -12.80 5.23
N GLN A 240 3.69 -13.61 4.97
CA GLN A 240 3.52 -15.01 4.62
C GLN A 240 2.80 -15.79 5.74
N GLN A 241 3.23 -15.60 6.99
CA GLN A 241 2.61 -16.21 8.16
C GLN A 241 1.16 -15.78 8.33
N ALA A 242 0.85 -14.50 8.12
CA ALA A 242 -0.51 -13.98 8.18
C ALA A 242 -1.43 -14.65 7.15
N VAL A 243 -0.97 -14.76 5.90
CA VAL A 243 -1.72 -15.41 4.81
C VAL A 243 -1.94 -16.89 5.13
N VAL A 244 -0.92 -17.61 5.60
CA VAL A 244 -1.04 -19.02 5.96
C VAL A 244 -2.01 -19.23 7.14
N ALA A 245 -1.95 -18.40 8.17
CA ALA A 245 -2.85 -18.45 9.32
C ALA A 245 -4.31 -18.22 8.89
N VAL A 246 -4.57 -17.15 8.13
CA VAL A 246 -5.91 -16.84 7.64
C VAL A 246 -6.44 -17.93 6.71
N ARG A 247 -5.60 -18.54 5.88
CA ARG A 247 -5.99 -19.70 5.05
C ARG A 247 -6.45 -20.88 5.88
N ARG A 248 -5.86 -21.11 7.06
CA ARG A 248 -6.25 -22.14 8.03
C ARG A 248 -7.48 -21.76 8.87
N GLY A 249 -8.01 -20.55 8.71
CA GLY A 249 -9.11 -20.03 9.52
C GLY A 249 -8.67 -19.48 10.87
N GLU A 250 -7.36 -19.27 11.07
CA GLU A 250 -6.81 -18.68 12.27
C GLU A 250 -6.80 -17.14 12.18
N GLN A 251 -6.79 -16.47 13.32
CA GLN A 251 -6.63 -15.02 13.40
C GLN A 251 -5.17 -14.63 13.56
N TRP A 252 -4.71 -13.58 12.87
CA TRP A 252 -3.31 -13.12 12.92
C TRP A 252 -3.19 -11.62 13.12
N GLY A 253 -2.35 -11.15 14.05
CA GLY A 253 -2.19 -9.71 14.31
C GLY A 253 -3.44 -9.03 14.92
N ILE A 254 -4.58 -9.74 14.97
CA ILE A 254 -5.72 -9.43 15.83
C ILE A 254 -5.31 -9.83 17.24
N SER A 255 -4.50 -8.99 17.88
CA SER A 255 -4.50 -8.99 19.33
C SER A 255 -5.95 -8.74 19.75
N ALA A 256 -6.48 -9.57 20.66
CA ALA A 256 -7.72 -9.27 21.39
C ALA A 256 -7.76 -7.77 21.64
N PRO A 257 -8.91 -7.11 21.33
CA PRO A 257 -8.99 -5.68 21.10
C PRO A 257 -8.02 -4.99 22.03
N VAL A 258 -7.02 -4.31 21.46
CA VAL A 258 -6.13 -3.39 22.19
C VAL A 258 -7.00 -2.80 23.29
N PRO A 259 -6.68 -2.95 24.59
CA PRO A 259 -7.56 -2.48 25.65
C PRO A 259 -7.94 -1.06 25.27
N ALA A 260 -9.23 -0.92 24.95
CA ALA A 260 -9.73 0.06 24.02
C ALA A 260 -9.24 1.45 24.41
N MET A 261 -9.16 2.35 23.43
CA MET A 261 -9.26 3.80 23.69
C MET A 261 -10.16 4.00 24.91
N LEU A 262 -9.67 4.73 25.91
CA LEU A 262 -10.49 5.04 27.07
C LEU A 262 -11.83 5.56 26.57
N SER A 263 -12.92 5.10 27.16
CA SER A 263 -14.21 5.70 26.81
C SER A 263 -14.19 7.18 27.16
N ASP A 264 -15.05 7.98 26.52
CA ASP A 264 -15.13 9.43 26.81
C ASP A 264 -15.23 9.69 28.32
N ARG A 265 -15.99 8.85 29.03
CA ARG A 265 -16.15 8.93 30.49
C ARG A 265 -14.89 8.57 31.29
N GLU A 266 -14.14 7.58 30.82
CA GLU A 266 -12.87 7.20 31.43
C GLU A 266 -11.80 8.28 31.20
N LEU A 267 -11.83 8.93 30.04
CA LEU A 267 -10.94 10.03 29.67
C LEU A 267 -11.28 11.31 30.46
N GLU A 268 -12.56 11.65 30.62
CA GLU A 268 -13.03 12.73 31.50
C GLU A 268 -12.56 12.52 32.94
N ILE A 269 -12.75 11.31 33.49
CA ILE A 269 -12.27 10.98 34.82
C ILE A 269 -10.75 11.15 34.89
N LEU A 270 -10.01 10.65 33.90
CA LEU A 270 -8.55 10.77 33.85
C LEU A 270 -8.06 12.23 33.80
N GLN A 271 -8.75 13.10 33.05
CA GLN A 271 -8.48 14.55 33.02
C GLN A 271 -8.76 15.23 34.36
N LEU A 272 -9.82 14.84 35.06
CA LEU A 272 -10.10 15.37 36.39
C LEU A 272 -9.08 14.88 37.44
N LEU A 273 -8.49 13.70 37.22
CA LEU A 273 -7.39 13.22 38.07
C LEU A 273 -6.10 14.03 37.91
N THR A 274 -5.78 14.53 36.71
CA THR A 274 -4.58 15.37 36.50
C THR A 274 -4.68 16.70 37.24
N GLN A 275 -5.90 17.15 37.52
CA GLN A 275 -6.20 18.34 38.33
C GLN A 275 -6.10 18.08 39.85
N GLY A 276 -5.79 16.84 40.27
CA GLY A 276 -5.62 16.47 41.68
C GLY A 276 -6.93 16.21 42.43
N LEU A 277 -8.05 16.05 41.74
CA LEU A 277 -9.36 15.83 42.36
C LEU A 277 -9.48 14.42 42.96
N ARG A 278 -10.19 14.32 44.10
CA ARG A 278 -10.51 13.03 44.74
C ARG A 278 -11.78 12.44 44.12
N ASP A 279 -11.98 11.14 44.31
CA ASP A 279 -13.10 10.41 43.69
C ASP A 279 -14.47 11.02 44.03
N ARG A 280 -14.61 11.60 45.24
CA ARG A 280 -15.81 12.35 45.65
C ARG A 280 -15.97 13.67 44.88
N ASP A 281 -14.89 14.42 44.72
CA ASP A 281 -14.90 15.70 44.00
C ASP A 281 -15.19 15.47 42.50
N ILE A 282 -14.68 14.36 41.94
CA ILE A 282 -14.97 13.90 40.58
C ILE A 282 -16.45 13.48 40.47
N ALA A 283 -16.96 12.73 41.46
CA ALA A 283 -18.36 12.30 41.49
C ALA A 283 -19.32 13.50 41.48
N ASP A 284 -19.00 14.54 42.27
CA ASP A 284 -19.79 15.77 42.35
C ASP A 284 -19.75 16.56 41.03
N GLN A 285 -18.59 16.69 40.38
CA GLN A 285 -18.47 17.38 39.09
C GLN A 285 -19.17 16.64 37.95
N LEU A 286 -19.08 15.31 37.95
CA LEU A 286 -19.62 14.46 36.90
C LEU A 286 -21.08 14.04 37.15
N VAL A 287 -21.67 14.48 38.27
CA VAL A 287 -23.04 14.16 38.72
C VAL A 287 -23.30 12.65 38.73
N ILE A 288 -22.40 11.88 39.34
CA ILE A 288 -22.47 10.42 39.49
C ILE A 288 -22.11 9.99 40.92
N SER A 289 -22.25 8.71 41.25
CA SER A 289 -21.83 8.19 42.55
C SER A 289 -20.32 7.97 42.62
N GLU A 290 -19.73 8.09 43.81
CA GLU A 290 -18.31 7.75 44.06
C GLU A 290 -18.00 6.29 43.69
N SER A 291 -18.95 5.37 43.90
CA SER A 291 -18.85 3.98 43.45
C SER A 291 -18.73 3.85 41.93
N THR A 292 -19.43 4.70 41.17
CA THR A 292 -19.35 4.74 39.70
C THR A 292 -17.98 5.26 39.25
N VAL A 293 -17.43 6.28 39.94
CA VAL A 293 -16.06 6.77 39.68
C VAL A 293 -15.03 5.67 39.93
N LYS A 294 -15.13 4.94 41.04
CA LYS A 294 -14.24 3.81 41.35
C LYS A 294 -14.33 2.68 40.32
N PHE A 295 -15.53 2.40 39.82
CA PHE A 295 -15.73 1.42 38.74
C PHE A 295 -15.00 1.83 37.46
N HIS A 296 -15.21 3.06 36.98
CA HIS A 296 -14.50 3.57 35.80
C HIS A 296 -12.99 3.65 36.01
N MET A 297 -12.52 4.05 37.20
CA MET A 297 -11.11 4.04 37.56
C MET A 297 -10.50 2.65 37.44
N ASN A 298 -11.19 1.63 37.95
CA ASN A 298 -10.70 0.26 37.87
C ASN A 298 -10.56 -0.21 36.41
N ASN A 299 -11.48 0.21 35.54
CA ASN A 299 -11.40 -0.04 34.11
C ASN A 299 -10.23 0.71 33.47
N VAL A 300 -9.99 1.98 33.82
CA VAL A 300 -8.83 2.77 33.38
C VAL A 300 -7.52 2.06 33.77
N LEU A 301 -7.39 1.65 35.03
CA LEU A 301 -6.20 0.95 35.53
C LEU A 301 -5.96 -0.36 34.79
N THR A 302 -7.03 -1.13 34.56
CA THR A 302 -6.98 -2.40 33.84
C THR A 302 -6.57 -2.19 32.37
N LYS A 303 -7.16 -1.19 31.70
CA LYS A 303 -6.89 -0.86 30.29
C LYS A 303 -5.46 -0.36 30.09
N LEU A 304 -4.98 0.52 30.96
CA LEU A 304 -3.62 1.07 30.91
C LEU A 304 -2.55 0.12 31.45
N LYS A 305 -2.94 -1.01 32.04
CA LYS A 305 -2.03 -1.91 32.80
C LYS A 305 -1.30 -1.15 33.92
N ALA A 306 -2.00 -0.23 34.56
CA ALA A 306 -1.52 0.55 35.68
C ALA A 306 -1.91 -0.10 37.01
N ARG A 307 -1.01 -0.05 38.00
CA ARG A 307 -1.30 -0.48 39.38
C ARG A 307 -1.75 0.68 40.28
N THR A 308 -1.46 1.91 39.87
CA THR A 308 -1.81 3.12 40.62
C THR A 308 -2.38 4.17 39.68
N ARG A 309 -3.25 5.04 40.21
CA ARG A 309 -3.81 6.18 39.46
C ARG A 309 -2.73 7.11 38.90
N TYR A 310 -1.60 7.26 39.58
CA TYR A 310 -0.46 8.02 39.07
C TYR A 310 0.22 7.33 37.89
N GLN A 311 0.36 6.00 37.95
CA GLN A 311 0.88 5.23 36.83
C GLN A 311 -0.04 5.31 35.60
N ALA A 312 -1.36 5.32 35.81
CA ALA A 312 -2.32 5.55 34.73
C ALA A 312 -2.17 6.93 34.09
N ILE A 313 -2.05 8.01 34.88
CA ILE A 313 -1.81 9.36 34.37
C ILE A 313 -0.52 9.40 33.52
N HIS A 314 0.56 8.84 34.05
CA HIS A 314 1.85 8.80 33.34
C HIS A 314 1.75 8.03 32.02
N GLN A 315 1.13 6.85 32.03
CA GLN A 315 0.97 6.04 30.82
C GLN A 315 0.09 6.73 29.77
N ALA A 316 -0.98 7.40 30.20
CA ALA A 316 -1.83 8.14 29.30
C ALA A 316 -1.15 9.38 28.70
N ALA A 317 -0.30 10.08 29.47
CA ALA A 317 0.51 11.18 28.96
C ALA A 317 1.54 10.70 27.92
N VAL A 318 2.22 9.57 28.19
CA VAL A 318 3.17 8.97 27.24
C VAL A 318 2.49 8.51 25.94
N GLN A 319 1.22 8.09 26.02
CA GLN A 319 0.42 7.64 24.88
C GLN A 319 -0.31 8.78 24.14
N GLY A 320 -0.18 10.03 24.60
CA GLY A 320 -0.77 11.21 23.96
C GLY A 320 -2.29 11.35 24.15
N TRP A 321 -2.84 10.82 25.24
CA TRP A 321 -4.27 10.93 25.58
C TRP A 321 -4.59 12.14 26.49
N LEU A 322 -3.55 12.77 27.05
CA LEU A 322 -3.60 13.92 27.96
C LEU A 322 -2.70 15.04 27.46
#